data_AF-A0A1G5CAI1-F1
#
_entry.id   AF-A0A1G5CAI1-F1
#
_cell.length_a   1.000
_cell.length_b   1.000
_cell.length_c   1.000
_cell.angle_alpha   90.00
_cell.angle_beta   90.00
_cell.angle_gamma   90.00
#
_symmetry.space_group_name_H-M   'P 1'
#
loop_
_entity.id
_entity.type
_entity.pdbx_description
1 polymer ?
#
loop_
_entity_poly.entity_id
_entity_poly.type
_entity_poly.pdbx_seq_one_letter_code
_entity_poly.pdbx_strand_id
1 'polypeptide(L)'
;MNFTSRSRTISCILMVLTSLAFGQVANKPNLLLDGIRIDTERECFDQDYPFDGLTVELSNDKSVKQCQLEIKTNNNQLIYQVESYRDFDGQALYRSMDNSGVFDRTGIIVFEFLITSKDNNTFIEYLEICINPNEPIVAESRGVSITSKKYTKVPIYYATDRKDSKKANVYERFAGELESDHTINYGICNVTIPAIHQIGQIESPSLFRFELSEDPEKHIVLQNIIPLSEGSFFNLMANGVSLSRKRKTFMFIHGYNVSFADAAKRTAQMKYDLKFDGEAVLYSWPSQAATSAYTIDENNIRWSTENIKNFLDDYITRSKAEEIYLIAHSMGNRGLTDALIDLIKEKPYLASKIKEIILAAPDIDAAIFKRDIAPQMVASIKKPITLYVSADDVALEASKTLHGRARAGDAEYGVMLVPGVETIDASGVDASFLSHSYFAETKSILDDLITVIGSGLRAKGRPKLLKISTSEGVYWKFKN
;
A
#
# COMPACT_ATOMS: atom_id res chain seq x y z
N MET A 1 40.98 32.24 36.52
CA MET A 1 40.15 33.32 37.10
C MET A 1 38.96 33.54 36.18
N ASN A 2 37.78 33.62 36.79
CA ASN A 2 36.43 33.55 36.23
C ASN A 2 36.16 34.36 34.96
N PHE A 3 35.53 33.71 33.97
CA PHE A 3 34.60 34.38 33.05
C PHE A 3 33.23 33.71 33.19
N THR A 4 32.30 34.49 33.72
CA THR A 4 30.90 34.17 34.01
C THR A 4 30.10 33.97 32.72
N SER A 5 29.32 32.89 32.66
CA SER A 5 28.27 32.70 31.67
C SER A 5 27.08 33.61 31.97
N ARG A 6 26.45 34.17 30.92
CA ARG A 6 25.10 34.72 30.98
C ARG A 6 24.39 34.43 29.65
N SER A 7 23.66 33.32 29.66
CA SER A 7 22.55 33.05 28.75
C SER A 7 21.45 34.09 29.00
N ARG A 8 20.91 34.69 27.94
CA ARG A 8 19.69 35.50 27.99
C ARG A 8 18.52 34.63 27.53
N THR A 9 17.87 33.99 28.50
CA THR A 9 16.53 33.40 28.37
C THR A 9 15.51 34.54 28.41
N ILE A 10 14.73 34.71 27.34
CA ILE A 10 13.54 35.58 27.36
C ILE A 10 12.44 34.77 28.04
N SER A 11 12.18 35.11 29.31
CA SER A 11 11.13 34.54 30.14
C SER A 11 9.83 35.30 29.85
N CYS A 12 8.89 34.70 29.12
CA CYS A 12 7.51 35.17 29.13
C CYS A 12 6.81 34.61 30.36
N ILE A 13 6.39 35.53 31.23
CA ILE A 13 5.72 35.30 32.51
C ILE A 13 4.30 34.81 32.22
N LEU A 14 4.01 33.53 32.51
CA LEU A 14 2.64 33.03 32.63
C LEU A 14 2.21 33.17 34.09
N MET A 15 1.28 34.10 34.33
CA MET A 15 0.71 34.38 35.64
C MET A 15 -0.17 33.20 36.06
N VAL A 16 0.29 32.41 37.03
CA VAL A 16 -0.50 31.35 37.67
C VAL A 16 -1.50 32.01 38.62
N LEU A 17 -2.77 32.09 38.19
CA LEU A 17 -3.91 32.30 39.08
C LEU A 17 -4.54 30.93 39.37
N THR A 18 -4.07 30.30 40.45
CA THR A 18 -4.74 29.15 41.05
C THR A 18 -6.00 29.61 41.78
N SER A 19 -7.17 29.39 41.21
CA SER A 19 -8.40 29.27 41.99
C SER A 19 -8.70 27.79 42.21
N LEU A 20 -8.55 27.34 43.46
CA LEU A 20 -9.06 26.06 43.95
C LEU A 20 -10.58 26.02 43.78
N ALA A 21 -11.06 25.20 42.84
CA ALA A 21 -12.44 24.73 42.81
C ALA A 21 -12.43 23.20 42.99
N PHE A 22 -13.13 22.75 44.01
CA PHE A 22 -13.29 21.35 44.38
C PHE A 22 -13.96 20.54 43.26
N GLY A 23 -13.33 19.42 42.87
CA GLY A 23 -13.97 18.21 42.33
C GLY A 23 -15.14 18.37 41.35
N GLN A 24 -14.88 18.87 40.14
CA GLN A 24 -15.71 18.56 38.98
C GLN A 24 -14.84 17.85 37.94
N VAL A 25 -15.30 16.71 37.45
CA VAL A 25 -14.73 16.03 36.29
C VAL A 25 -14.83 17.01 35.13
N ALA A 26 -13.71 17.58 34.68
CA ALA A 26 -13.70 18.56 33.60
C ALA A 26 -14.31 17.93 32.34
N ASN A 27 -15.23 18.65 31.69
CA ASN A 27 -15.84 18.25 30.41
C ASN A 27 -14.82 18.45 29.28
N LYS A 28 -13.67 17.76 29.38
CA LYS A 28 -12.56 17.93 28.46
C LYS A 28 -12.93 17.33 27.10
N PRO A 29 -12.89 18.11 26.01
CA PRO A 29 -13.08 17.61 24.67
C PRO A 29 -11.90 16.74 24.23
N ASN A 30 -12.19 15.75 23.40
CA ASN A 30 -11.21 14.89 22.76
C ASN A 30 -11.57 14.79 21.27
N LEU A 31 -10.53 14.74 20.43
CA LEU A 31 -10.67 14.33 19.05
C LEU A 31 -10.42 12.83 18.95
N LEU A 32 -11.26 12.15 18.17
CA LEU A 32 -11.16 10.72 17.93
C LEU A 32 -11.12 10.47 16.44
N LEU A 33 -10.24 9.57 16.03
CA LEU A 33 -10.24 8.97 14.71
C LEU A 33 -10.78 7.54 14.84
N ASP A 34 -11.94 7.28 14.26
CA ASP A 34 -12.61 5.96 14.30
C ASP A 34 -12.76 5.41 15.73
N GLY A 35 -13.05 6.31 16.69
CA GLY A 35 -13.21 5.97 18.11
C GLY A 35 -11.90 5.83 18.89
N ILE A 36 -10.74 6.08 18.27
CA ILE A 36 -9.44 6.11 18.94
C ILE A 36 -9.04 7.57 19.18
N ARG A 37 -8.71 7.92 20.43
CA ARG A 37 -8.28 9.27 20.80
C ARG A 37 -7.00 9.66 20.06
N ILE A 38 -7.04 10.80 19.37
CA ILE A 38 -5.90 11.43 18.70
C ILE A 38 -4.98 12.09 19.73
N ASP A 39 -3.67 11.93 19.58
CA ASP A 39 -2.67 12.69 20.34
C ASP A 39 -2.38 14.02 19.63
N THR A 40 -3.13 15.06 19.98
CA THR A 40 -3.08 16.38 19.33
C THR A 40 -1.74 17.10 19.48
N GLU A 41 -0.85 16.64 20.38
CA GLU A 41 0.51 17.18 20.51
C GLU A 41 1.51 16.53 19.54
N ARG A 42 1.16 15.38 18.95
CA ARG A 42 2.06 14.60 18.09
C ARG A 42 1.54 14.39 16.67
N GLU A 43 0.23 14.51 16.49
CA GLU A 43 -0.44 14.30 15.21
C GLU A 43 -0.82 15.65 14.59
N CYS A 44 -0.56 15.79 13.29
CA CYS A 44 -0.94 16.96 12.50
C CYS A 44 -1.91 16.54 11.40
N PHE A 45 -2.84 17.42 11.05
CA PHE A 45 -3.68 17.23 9.87
C PHE A 45 -2.95 17.67 8.60
N ASP A 46 -3.12 16.90 7.53
CA ASP A 46 -2.81 17.27 6.15
C ASP A 46 -4.03 16.97 5.26
N GLN A 47 -3.95 17.27 3.96
CA GLN A 47 -5.04 17.01 3.02
C GLN A 47 -5.43 15.52 2.91
N ASP A 48 -4.50 14.62 3.26
CA ASP A 48 -4.68 13.16 3.16
C ASP A 48 -5.15 12.56 4.49
N TYR A 49 -5.34 13.39 5.52
CA TYR A 49 -5.78 12.96 6.84
C TYR A 49 -7.20 12.37 6.74
N PRO A 50 -7.50 11.25 7.43
CA PRO A 50 -8.79 10.55 7.34
C PRO A 50 -9.91 11.28 8.11
N PHE A 51 -10.34 12.42 7.56
CA PHE A 51 -11.34 13.28 8.17
C PHE A 51 -12.74 12.65 8.26
N ASP A 52 -13.07 11.62 7.49
CA ASP A 52 -14.32 10.86 7.63
C ASP A 52 -14.45 10.10 8.94
N GLY A 53 -13.33 9.64 9.51
CA GLY A 53 -13.30 9.00 10.82
C GLY A 53 -13.22 9.99 11.98
N LEU A 54 -13.04 11.29 11.69
CA LEU A 54 -12.81 12.31 12.71
C LEU A 54 -14.10 12.68 13.42
N THR A 55 -14.11 12.51 14.74
CA THR A 55 -15.24 12.81 15.62
C THR A 55 -14.77 13.54 16.88
N VAL A 56 -15.71 14.18 17.58
CA VAL A 56 -15.48 14.88 18.84
C VAL A 56 -16.24 14.17 19.95
N GLU A 57 -15.58 13.95 21.09
CA GLU A 57 -16.22 13.45 22.31
C GLU A 57 -15.96 14.38 23.50
N LEU A 58 -16.95 14.53 24.38
CA LEU A 58 -16.80 15.19 25.67
C LEU A 58 -16.74 14.14 26.78
N SER A 59 -15.71 14.22 27.63
CA SER A 59 -15.44 13.24 28.70
C SER A 59 -16.62 13.05 29.70
N ASN A 60 -17.54 14.03 29.82
CA ASN A 60 -18.74 13.92 30.65
C ASN A 60 -19.95 14.68 30.04
N ASP A 61 -20.37 14.22 28.86
CA ASP A 61 -21.47 14.79 28.08
C ASP A 61 -22.82 14.91 28.83
N LYS A 62 -23.10 14.02 29.80
CA LYS A 62 -24.39 14.03 30.55
C LYS A 62 -24.63 15.31 31.36
N SER A 63 -23.57 16.06 31.67
CA SER A 63 -23.62 17.32 32.42
C SER A 63 -23.77 18.56 31.53
N VAL A 64 -23.68 18.38 30.21
CA VAL A 64 -23.66 19.47 29.23
C VAL A 64 -25.08 19.78 28.75
N LYS A 65 -25.43 21.06 28.74
CA LYS A 65 -26.71 21.57 28.22
C LYS A 65 -26.57 21.95 26.75
N GLN A 66 -25.49 22.63 26.40
CA GLN A 66 -25.14 23.06 25.05
C GLN A 66 -23.63 23.12 24.91
N CYS A 67 -23.10 22.78 23.73
CA CYS A 67 -21.69 22.94 23.42
C CYS A 67 -21.57 23.33 21.94
N GLN A 68 -21.28 24.60 21.69
CA GLN A 68 -20.97 25.11 20.35
C GLN A 68 -19.50 24.84 20.05
N LEU A 69 -19.20 24.52 18.80
CA LEU A 69 -17.83 24.30 18.32
C LEU A 69 -17.54 25.25 17.17
N GLU A 70 -16.49 26.05 17.34
CA GLU A 70 -15.88 26.83 16.28
C GLU A 70 -14.47 26.32 16.02
N ILE A 71 -14.06 26.22 14.76
CA ILE A 71 -12.71 25.84 14.37
C ILE A 71 -12.11 27.00 13.61
N LYS A 72 -10.98 27.49 14.11
CA LYS A 72 -10.31 28.70 13.60
C LYS A 72 -8.86 28.40 13.30
N THR A 73 -8.24 29.19 12.45
CA THR A 73 -6.78 29.22 12.31
C THR A 73 -6.14 30.03 13.46
N ASN A 74 -4.83 29.93 13.60
CA ASN A 74 -4.04 30.73 14.56
C ASN A 74 -4.15 32.27 14.37
N ASN A 75 -4.57 32.77 13.21
CA ASN A 75 -4.86 34.19 12.97
C ASN A 75 -6.36 34.54 13.17
N ASN A 76 -7.11 33.64 13.82
CA ASN A 76 -8.52 33.80 14.18
C ASN A 76 -9.49 33.86 12.98
N GLN A 77 -9.10 33.29 11.83
CA GLN A 77 -10.01 33.10 10.69
C GLN A 77 -10.89 31.88 10.96
N LEU A 78 -12.21 32.08 10.94
CA LEU A 78 -13.19 31.00 11.11
C LEU A 78 -13.18 30.06 9.89
N ILE A 79 -13.02 28.76 10.15
CA ILE A 79 -13.00 27.71 9.14
C ILE A 79 -14.27 26.88 9.21
N TYR A 80 -14.74 26.51 10.39
CA TYR A 80 -15.90 25.63 10.55
C TYR A 80 -16.64 25.99 11.83
N GLN A 81 -17.96 25.87 11.83
CA GLN A 81 -18.77 26.12 13.03
C GLN A 81 -19.99 25.21 13.06
N VAL A 82 -20.35 24.75 14.26
CA VAL A 82 -21.60 24.05 14.55
C VAL A 82 -22.15 24.47 15.91
N GLU A 83 -23.47 24.61 15.99
CA GLU A 83 -24.18 25.01 17.23
C GLU A 83 -24.16 23.92 18.30
N SER A 84 -23.98 22.67 17.87
CA SER A 84 -23.84 21.49 18.71
C SER A 84 -22.65 20.68 18.22
N TYR A 85 -21.69 20.39 19.10
CA TYR A 85 -20.53 19.55 18.77
C TYR A 85 -20.92 18.15 18.25
N ARG A 86 -22.15 17.67 18.53
CA ARG A 86 -22.66 16.39 18.02
C ARG A 86 -22.94 16.41 16.51
N ASP A 87 -23.11 17.60 15.95
CA ASP A 87 -23.31 17.81 14.52
C ASP A 87 -21.97 17.99 13.78
N PHE A 88 -20.85 17.85 14.51
CA PHE A 88 -19.52 17.88 13.92
C PHE A 88 -19.37 16.76 12.88
N ASP A 89 -19.02 17.17 11.67
CA ASP A 89 -18.73 16.30 10.54
C ASP A 89 -17.30 16.60 10.07
N GLY A 90 -16.39 15.64 10.28
CA GLY A 90 -15.01 15.79 9.89
C GLY A 90 -14.82 15.97 8.37
N GLN A 91 -15.66 15.36 7.52
CA GLN A 91 -15.60 15.60 6.07
C GLN A 91 -16.05 17.01 5.69
N ALA A 92 -17.03 17.55 6.40
CA ALA A 92 -17.43 18.95 6.22
C ALA A 92 -16.31 19.92 6.67
N LEU A 93 -15.60 19.59 7.75
CA LEU A 93 -14.40 20.31 8.17
C LEU A 93 -13.32 20.27 7.10
N TYR A 94 -12.96 19.10 6.56
CA TYR A 94 -11.97 18.95 5.49
C TYR A 94 -12.26 19.88 4.31
N ARG A 95 -13.50 19.83 3.78
CA ARG A 95 -13.90 20.67 2.65
C ARG A 95 -13.74 22.16 2.96
N SER A 96 -14.01 22.57 4.20
CA SER A 96 -13.86 23.97 4.60
C SER A 96 -12.38 24.37 4.73
N MET A 97 -11.54 23.48 5.26
CA MET A 97 -10.09 23.67 5.36
C MET A 97 -9.42 23.76 3.98
N ASP A 98 -9.84 22.90 3.04
CA ASP A 98 -9.35 22.90 1.66
C ASP A 98 -9.72 24.20 0.94
N ASN A 99 -10.99 24.60 1.01
CA ASN A 99 -11.48 25.84 0.38
C ASN A 99 -10.84 27.12 0.96
N SER A 100 -10.36 27.08 2.20
CA SER A 100 -9.73 28.21 2.88
C SER A 100 -8.21 28.27 2.70
N GLY A 101 -7.61 27.29 2.01
CA GLY A 101 -6.17 27.21 1.80
C GLY A 101 -5.40 26.91 3.09
N VAL A 102 -6.06 26.33 4.10
CA VAL A 102 -5.42 26.01 5.40
C VAL A 102 -4.25 25.05 5.21
N PHE A 103 -4.36 24.14 4.24
CA PHE A 103 -3.28 23.22 3.90
C PHE A 103 -2.17 23.85 3.03
N ASP A 104 -2.22 25.12 2.63
CA ASP A 104 -1.15 25.69 1.79
C ASP A 104 0.14 25.97 2.58
N ARG A 105 0.05 26.01 3.92
CA ARG A 105 1.15 26.41 4.80
C ARG A 105 1.09 25.63 6.12
N THR A 106 2.25 25.46 6.76
CA THR A 106 2.29 24.97 8.13
C THR A 106 1.54 25.94 9.04
N GLY A 107 0.68 25.41 9.90
CA GLY A 107 -0.17 26.22 10.76
C GLY A 107 -0.67 25.44 11.96
N ILE A 108 -1.56 26.08 12.72
CA ILE A 108 -2.33 25.46 13.79
C ILE A 108 -3.78 25.82 13.53
N ILE A 109 -4.66 24.83 13.61
CA ILE A 109 -6.09 25.07 13.78
C ILE A 109 -6.47 24.84 15.24
N VAL A 110 -7.39 25.64 15.71
CA VAL A 110 -7.87 25.70 17.08
C VAL A 110 -9.34 25.33 17.07
N PHE A 111 -9.69 24.24 17.75
CA PHE A 111 -11.05 23.87 18.07
C PHE A 111 -11.42 24.58 19.37
N GLU A 112 -12.33 25.53 19.30
CA GLU A 112 -12.86 26.30 20.41
C GLU A 112 -14.25 25.77 20.77
N PHE A 113 -14.40 25.26 21.99
CA PHE A 113 -15.64 24.68 22.49
C PHE A 113 -16.26 25.61 23.52
N LEU A 114 -17.40 26.22 23.19
CA LEU A 114 -18.19 26.99 24.15
C LEU A 114 -19.18 26.08 24.86
N ILE A 115 -18.83 25.61 26.05
CA ILE A 115 -19.57 24.61 26.81
C ILE A 115 -20.41 25.30 27.87
N THR A 116 -21.73 25.08 27.81
CA THR A 116 -22.68 25.49 28.85
C THR A 116 -23.17 24.27 29.61
N SER A 117 -22.91 24.23 30.91
CA SER A 117 -23.39 23.15 31.80
C SER A 117 -24.89 23.28 32.10
N LYS A 118 -25.50 22.21 32.63
CA LYS A 118 -26.90 22.23 33.08
C LYS A 118 -27.18 23.25 34.18
N ASP A 119 -26.17 23.64 34.95
CA ASP A 119 -26.25 24.67 35.99
C ASP A 119 -26.11 26.10 35.41
N ASN A 120 -26.15 26.25 34.07
CA ASN A 120 -25.97 27.49 33.31
C ASN A 120 -24.62 28.19 33.50
N ASN A 121 -23.57 27.45 33.91
CA ASN A 121 -22.21 27.97 33.85
C ASN A 121 -21.62 27.72 32.46
N THR A 122 -21.03 28.74 31.87
CA THR A 122 -20.40 28.68 30.55
C THR A 122 -18.89 28.82 30.68
N PHE A 123 -18.15 27.98 29.99
CA PHE A 123 -16.68 28.01 29.92
C PHE A 123 -16.23 27.63 28.51
N ILE A 124 -14.98 27.99 28.19
CA ILE A 124 -14.38 27.72 26.88
C ILE A 124 -13.24 26.72 27.06
N GLU A 125 -13.21 25.70 26.21
CA GLU A 125 -12.11 24.74 26.10
C GLU A 125 -11.49 24.82 24.71
N TYR A 126 -10.20 24.54 24.62
CA TYR A 126 -9.45 24.60 23.36
C TYR A 126 -8.73 23.27 23.09
N LEU A 127 -8.72 22.86 21.82
CA LEU A 127 -7.78 21.86 21.30
C LEU A 127 -7.05 22.47 20.11
N GLU A 128 -5.73 22.40 20.15
CA GLU A 128 -4.88 22.82 19.04
C GLU A 128 -4.39 21.59 18.28
N ILE A 129 -4.41 21.65 16.95
CA ILE A 129 -3.80 20.63 16.11
C ILE A 129 -2.99 21.30 15.01
N CYS A 130 -1.77 20.81 14.82
CA CYS A 130 -0.88 21.31 13.79
C CYS A 130 -1.40 20.93 12.39
N ILE A 131 -1.09 21.77 11.42
CA ILE A 131 -1.35 21.54 10.00
C ILE A 131 -0.02 21.33 9.30
N ASN A 132 0.08 20.20 8.59
CA ASN A 132 1.13 19.95 7.63
C ASN A 132 0.65 20.46 6.25
N PRO A 133 1.46 21.29 5.57
CA PRO A 133 1.06 21.81 4.28
C PRO A 133 1.04 20.72 3.21
N ASN A 134 0.23 20.95 2.18
CA ASN A 134 0.21 20.22 0.93
C ASN A 134 1.63 20.13 0.37
N GLU A 135 2.12 18.91 0.20
CA GLU A 135 3.25 18.67 -0.68
C GLU A 135 2.69 18.56 -2.11
N PRO A 136 2.92 19.54 -2.99
CA PRO A 136 2.44 19.42 -4.36
C PRO A 136 3.10 18.21 -5.01
N ILE A 137 2.29 17.25 -5.47
CA ILE A 137 2.70 16.30 -6.50
C ILE A 137 2.67 17.06 -7.83
N VAL A 138 3.62 17.96 -8.02
CA VAL A 138 3.92 18.58 -9.31
C VAL A 138 5.40 18.40 -9.55
N ALA A 139 5.73 17.77 -10.68
CA ALA A 139 7.07 17.64 -11.20
C ALA A 139 7.84 18.96 -11.04
N GLU A 140 8.97 18.92 -10.32
CA GLU A 140 9.83 20.07 -10.14
C GLU A 140 10.19 20.67 -11.50
N SER A 141 9.75 21.90 -11.73
CA SER A 141 10.43 22.80 -12.65
C SER A 141 10.66 24.15 -11.97
N ARG A 142 11.94 24.37 -11.66
CA ARG A 142 12.66 25.65 -11.51
C ARG A 142 12.34 26.51 -10.28
N GLY A 143 13.29 26.51 -9.34
CA GLY A 143 13.73 27.75 -8.68
C GLY A 143 13.79 27.78 -7.15
N VAL A 144 14.78 27.09 -6.59
CA VAL A 144 15.45 27.39 -5.29
C VAL A 144 14.58 27.43 -4.01
N SER A 145 14.55 26.30 -3.29
CA SER A 145 15.23 26.14 -2.00
C SER A 145 15.36 24.64 -1.70
N ILE A 146 16.59 24.11 -1.79
CA ILE A 146 16.88 22.69 -1.63
C ILE A 146 16.85 22.34 -0.14
N THR A 147 15.72 21.86 0.35
CA THR A 147 15.75 20.75 1.31
C THR A 147 15.40 19.50 0.51
N SER A 148 16.42 18.84 -0.04
CA SER A 148 16.25 17.58 -0.76
C SER A 148 15.52 16.60 0.15
N LYS A 149 14.25 16.25 -0.16
CA LYS A 149 13.59 15.16 0.55
C LYS A 149 14.46 13.92 0.43
N LYS A 150 14.84 13.37 1.57
CA LYS A 150 15.79 12.25 1.63
C LYS A 150 15.15 10.91 1.31
N TYR A 151 13.81 10.85 1.31
CA TYR A 151 13.02 9.70 0.90
C TYR A 151 11.63 10.15 0.43
N THR A 152 10.95 9.30 -0.33
CA THR A 152 9.57 9.46 -0.79
C THR A 152 8.67 8.46 -0.09
N LYS A 153 7.51 8.90 0.42
CA LYS A 153 6.47 7.99 0.93
C LYS A 153 5.61 7.49 -0.23
N VAL A 154 5.37 6.19 -0.27
CA VAL A 154 4.56 5.50 -1.27
C VAL A 154 3.44 4.76 -0.55
N PRO A 155 2.18 5.25 -0.61
CA PRO A 155 1.04 4.56 -0.03
C PRO A 155 0.65 3.37 -0.92
N ILE A 156 0.43 2.22 -0.28
CA ILE A 156 0.01 0.97 -0.90
C ILE A 156 -1.24 0.46 -0.20
N TYR A 157 -2.31 0.27 -0.97
CA TYR A 157 -3.51 -0.40 -0.50
C TYR A 157 -3.17 -1.88 -0.26
N TYR A 158 -3.61 -2.44 0.86
CA TYR A 158 -3.48 -3.87 1.10
C TYR A 158 -4.83 -4.52 1.38
N ALA A 159 -4.97 -5.75 0.90
CA ALA A 159 -5.96 -6.72 1.34
C ALA A 159 -5.20 -7.97 1.79
N THR A 160 -5.54 -8.50 2.96
CA THR A 160 -4.83 -9.66 3.52
C THR A 160 -5.76 -10.54 4.33
N ASP A 161 -5.68 -11.84 4.11
CA ASP A 161 -6.33 -12.88 4.92
C ASP A 161 -5.34 -13.50 5.93
N ARG A 162 -4.24 -12.79 6.20
CA ARG A 162 -3.41 -12.98 7.39
C ARG A 162 -4.17 -12.51 8.62
N LYS A 163 -3.98 -13.22 9.72
CA LYS A 163 -4.53 -12.87 11.01
C LYS A 163 -3.99 -11.53 11.51
N ASP A 164 -4.88 -10.60 11.87
CA ASP A 164 -4.46 -9.34 12.49
C ASP A 164 -4.17 -9.54 13.98
N SER A 165 -2.90 -9.65 14.34
CA SER A 165 -2.49 -9.76 15.75
C SER A 165 -2.68 -8.46 16.54
N LYS A 166 -3.00 -7.34 15.88
CA LYS A 166 -3.15 -5.99 16.45
C LYS A 166 -1.91 -5.49 17.20
N LYS A 167 -0.75 -6.11 16.97
CA LYS A 167 0.52 -5.67 17.53
C LYS A 167 0.92 -4.31 16.94
N ALA A 168 1.52 -3.46 17.78
CA ALA A 168 2.02 -2.16 17.36
C ALA A 168 3.21 -2.26 16.39
N ASN A 169 4.03 -3.33 16.50
CA ASN A 169 5.11 -3.59 15.56
C ASN A 169 4.52 -4.04 14.21
N VAL A 170 4.67 -3.20 13.18
CA VAL A 170 4.16 -3.44 11.82
C VAL A 170 4.70 -4.73 11.19
N TYR A 171 5.90 -5.16 11.58
CA TYR A 171 6.52 -6.40 11.10
C TYR A 171 5.91 -7.66 11.70
N GLU A 172 5.24 -7.54 12.85
CA GLU A 172 4.61 -8.67 13.55
C GLU A 172 3.09 -8.67 13.44
N ARG A 173 2.49 -7.57 12.95
CA ARG A 173 1.04 -7.41 12.90
C ARG A 173 0.38 -8.51 12.06
N PHE A 174 0.87 -8.71 10.85
CA PHE A 174 0.40 -9.71 9.88
C PHE A 174 1.47 -10.77 9.62
N ALA A 175 1.52 -11.78 10.50
CA ALA A 175 2.44 -12.92 10.38
C ALA A 175 1.91 -14.00 9.41
N GLY A 176 2.41 -15.23 9.50
CA GLY A 176 1.96 -16.37 8.69
C GLY A 176 0.68 -17.05 9.16
N GLU A 177 0.04 -16.58 10.22
CA GLU A 177 -1.25 -17.16 10.67
C GLU A 177 -2.37 -16.72 9.71
N LEU A 178 -3.24 -17.65 9.34
CA LEU A 178 -4.46 -17.37 8.58
C LEU A 178 -5.56 -16.83 9.50
N GLU A 179 -6.43 -15.97 8.96
CA GLU A 179 -7.60 -15.47 9.67
C GLU A 179 -8.73 -16.52 9.63
N SER A 180 -9.02 -17.15 10.76
CA SER A 180 -9.81 -18.39 10.81
C SER A 180 -11.28 -18.25 10.42
N ASP A 181 -11.81 -17.02 10.43
CA ASP A 181 -13.19 -16.71 10.04
C ASP A 181 -13.33 -16.36 8.55
N HIS A 182 -12.25 -16.53 7.77
CA HIS A 182 -12.19 -16.20 6.34
C HIS A 182 -12.31 -14.70 6.04
N THR A 183 -12.16 -13.82 7.02
CA THR A 183 -12.22 -12.37 6.78
C THR A 183 -10.96 -11.85 6.10
N ILE A 184 -11.14 -10.78 5.32
CA ILE A 184 -10.06 -10.04 4.67
C ILE A 184 -9.88 -8.73 5.44
N ASN A 185 -8.66 -8.50 5.92
CA ASN A 185 -8.24 -7.26 6.53
C ASN A 185 -7.81 -6.26 5.44
N TYR A 186 -8.36 -5.05 5.50
CA TYR A 186 -8.09 -3.97 4.54
C TYR A 186 -7.31 -2.84 5.17
N GLY A 187 -6.57 -2.08 4.36
CA GLY A 187 -5.94 -0.85 4.81
C GLY A 187 -4.98 -0.23 3.81
N ILE A 188 -4.21 0.74 4.30
CA ILE A 188 -3.10 1.35 3.59
C ILE A 188 -1.82 1.12 4.41
N CYS A 189 -0.76 0.70 3.75
CA CYS A 189 0.58 0.66 4.33
C CYS A 189 1.45 1.72 3.66
N ASN A 190 2.16 2.50 4.47
CA ASN A 190 3.07 3.52 3.98
C ASN A 190 4.49 2.96 3.94
N VAL A 191 5.07 2.93 2.75
CA VAL A 191 6.45 2.49 2.55
C VAL A 191 7.28 3.69 2.12
N THR A 192 8.48 3.85 2.68
CA THR A 192 9.43 4.88 2.23
C THR A 192 10.41 4.30 1.23
N ILE A 193 10.76 5.09 0.22
CA ILE A 193 11.78 4.78 -0.77
C ILE A 193 12.87 5.86 -0.67
N PRO A 194 14.14 5.48 -0.44
CA PRO A 194 15.21 6.43 -0.21
C PRO A 194 15.54 7.21 -1.49
N ALA A 195 16.04 8.44 -1.37
CA ALA A 195 16.42 9.24 -2.54
C ALA A 195 17.59 8.63 -3.33
N ILE A 196 18.36 7.73 -2.70
CA ILE A 196 19.45 6.97 -3.33
C ILE A 196 18.97 5.71 -4.08
N HIS A 197 17.65 5.47 -4.12
CA HIS A 197 17.07 4.25 -4.66
C HIS A 197 17.46 4.00 -6.12
N GLN A 198 17.80 2.74 -6.43
CA GLN A 198 18.07 2.30 -7.79
C GLN A 198 16.98 1.34 -8.26
N ILE A 199 16.55 1.51 -9.51
CA ILE A 199 15.52 0.68 -10.13
C ILE A 199 15.86 -0.80 -9.96
N GLY A 200 14.91 -1.55 -9.41
CA GLY A 200 15.02 -2.99 -9.21
C GLY A 200 15.62 -3.43 -7.88
N GLN A 201 16.13 -2.51 -7.06
CA GLN A 201 16.69 -2.83 -5.75
C GLN A 201 15.62 -2.86 -4.66
N ILE A 202 15.88 -3.61 -3.59
CA ILE A 202 15.23 -3.36 -2.30
C ILE A 202 16.34 -3.09 -1.31
N GLU A 203 16.66 -1.82 -1.12
CA GLU A 203 17.66 -1.41 -0.16
C GLU A 203 17.22 -1.78 1.26
N SER A 204 18.09 -2.46 1.98
CA SER A 204 17.83 -3.01 3.31
C SER A 204 19.11 -3.04 4.15
N PRO A 205 18.98 -3.10 5.49
CA PRO A 205 20.14 -3.17 6.37
C PRO A 205 21.02 -4.37 6.03
N SER A 206 22.32 -4.15 5.98
CA SER A 206 23.30 -5.22 5.76
C SER A 206 24.29 -5.30 6.91
N LEU A 207 24.48 -6.51 7.44
CA LEU A 207 25.54 -6.78 8.43
C LEU A 207 26.94 -6.51 7.84
N PHE A 208 27.13 -6.69 6.53
CA PHE A 208 28.38 -6.32 5.85
C PHE A 208 28.60 -4.81 5.83
N ARG A 209 27.53 -4.01 5.89
CA ARG A 209 27.57 -2.55 6.06
C ARG A 209 27.48 -2.11 7.52
N PHE A 210 27.48 -3.05 8.48
CA PHE A 210 27.28 -2.81 9.91
C PHE A 210 25.96 -2.09 10.25
N GLU A 211 24.91 -2.32 9.46
CA GLU A 211 23.58 -1.75 9.67
C GLU A 211 22.69 -2.76 10.40
N LEU A 212 22.27 -2.41 11.62
CA LEU A 212 21.44 -3.28 12.48
C LEU A 212 19.95 -2.89 12.47
N SER A 213 19.61 -1.74 11.89
CA SER A 213 18.25 -1.22 11.84
C SER A 213 17.97 -0.58 10.48
N GLU A 214 16.70 -0.56 10.13
CA GLU A 214 16.21 0.13 8.96
C GLU A 214 16.32 1.65 9.10
N ASP A 215 16.61 2.31 7.97
CA ASP A 215 16.82 3.75 7.88
C ASP A 215 16.11 4.20 6.61
N PRO A 216 15.03 4.99 6.70
CA PRO A 216 14.26 5.43 5.53
C PRO A 216 15.07 6.24 4.51
N GLU A 217 16.18 6.85 4.93
CA GLU A 217 17.07 7.60 4.02
C GLU A 217 17.97 6.67 3.19
N LYS A 218 18.08 5.40 3.58
CA LYS A 218 18.96 4.41 2.93
C LYS A 218 18.24 3.16 2.43
N HIS A 219 17.10 2.84 3.01
CA HIS A 219 16.42 1.56 2.87
C HIS A 219 14.96 1.78 2.48
N ILE A 220 14.38 0.78 1.81
CA ILE A 220 12.93 0.69 1.64
C ILE A 220 12.33 0.16 2.93
N VAL A 221 11.49 0.97 3.59
CA VAL A 221 11.01 0.72 4.96
C VAL A 221 9.49 0.77 5.03
N LEU A 222 8.87 -0.25 5.64
CA LEU A 222 7.46 -0.18 6.01
C LEU A 222 7.32 0.67 7.27
N GLN A 223 6.74 1.87 7.14
CA GLN A 223 6.62 2.83 8.25
C GLN A 223 5.44 2.53 9.16
N ASN A 224 4.24 2.42 8.57
CA ASN A 224 3.02 2.23 9.31
C ASN A 224 1.98 1.44 8.49
N ILE A 225 0.99 0.94 9.22
CA ILE A 225 -0.18 0.23 8.70
C ILE A 225 -1.39 0.96 9.26
N ILE A 226 -2.25 1.43 8.37
CA ILE A 226 -3.52 2.12 8.67
C ILE A 226 -4.64 1.16 8.27
N PRO A 227 -5.24 0.43 9.23
CA PRO A 227 -6.38 -0.43 8.95
C PRO A 227 -7.56 0.40 8.47
N LEU A 228 -8.32 -0.13 7.52
CA LEU A 228 -9.52 0.51 7.00
C LEU A 228 -10.68 -0.48 7.03
N SER A 229 -11.89 0.06 7.14
CA SER A 229 -13.08 -0.71 6.77
C SER A 229 -13.05 -1.00 5.26
N GLU A 230 -13.68 -2.09 4.85
CA GLU A 230 -13.82 -2.45 3.43
C GLU A 230 -14.47 -1.31 2.61
N GLY A 231 -15.49 -0.65 3.17
CA GLY A 231 -16.14 0.50 2.54
C GLY A 231 -15.17 1.66 2.30
N SER A 232 -14.44 2.07 3.33
CA SER A 232 -13.45 3.14 3.25
C SER A 232 -12.32 2.79 2.29
N PHE A 233 -11.83 1.54 2.32
CA PHE A 233 -10.79 1.05 1.42
C PHE A 233 -11.14 1.25 -0.05
N PHE A 234 -12.31 0.76 -0.48
CA PHE A 234 -12.71 0.89 -1.89
C PHE A 234 -13.13 2.31 -2.27
N ASN A 235 -13.68 3.10 -1.34
CA ASN A 235 -13.98 4.51 -1.60
C ASN A 235 -12.71 5.33 -1.84
N LEU A 236 -11.70 5.18 -0.98
CA LEU A 236 -10.40 5.84 -1.13
C LEU A 236 -9.71 5.38 -2.42
N MET A 237 -9.67 4.07 -2.68
CA MET A 237 -9.10 3.53 -3.91
C MET A 237 -9.78 4.08 -5.15
N ALA A 238 -11.11 4.10 -5.18
CA ALA A 238 -11.86 4.64 -6.32
C ALA A 238 -11.56 6.13 -6.56
N ASN A 239 -11.38 6.90 -5.49
CA ASN A 239 -10.98 8.31 -5.58
C ASN A 239 -9.56 8.43 -6.14
N GLY A 240 -8.57 7.71 -5.60
CA GLY A 240 -7.18 7.73 -6.10
C GLY A 240 -7.07 7.30 -7.56
N VAL A 241 -7.76 6.22 -7.93
CA VAL A 241 -7.86 5.75 -9.33
C VAL A 241 -8.43 6.84 -10.23
N SER A 242 -9.45 7.58 -9.78
CA SER A 242 -10.09 8.65 -10.58
C SER A 242 -9.17 9.84 -10.87
N LEU A 243 -8.16 10.07 -10.03
CA LEU A 243 -7.15 11.12 -10.22
C LEU A 243 -6.09 10.74 -11.26
N SER A 244 -5.88 9.45 -11.50
CA SER A 244 -4.93 8.98 -12.51
C SER A 244 -5.46 9.18 -13.94
N ARG A 245 -4.58 9.54 -14.89
CA ARG A 245 -5.00 9.92 -16.26
C ARG A 245 -5.75 8.83 -17.02
N LYS A 246 -5.46 7.56 -16.74
CA LYS A 246 -6.05 6.39 -17.40
C LYS A 246 -6.85 5.51 -16.45
N ARG A 247 -7.14 5.98 -15.23
CA ARG A 247 -7.84 5.20 -14.20
C ARG A 247 -7.24 3.80 -14.05
N LYS A 248 -5.93 3.77 -13.85
CA LYS A 248 -5.18 2.53 -13.75
C LYS A 248 -5.08 2.06 -12.31
N THR A 249 -5.02 0.75 -12.17
CA THR A 249 -4.63 0.13 -10.91
C THR A 249 -3.89 -1.17 -11.20
N PHE A 250 -2.96 -1.56 -10.34
CA PHE A 250 -2.40 -2.91 -10.39
C PHE A 250 -2.55 -3.61 -9.05
N MET A 251 -2.76 -4.93 -9.12
CA MET A 251 -2.69 -5.80 -7.95
C MET A 251 -1.46 -6.70 -8.06
N PHE A 252 -0.67 -6.75 -6.99
CA PHE A 252 0.44 -7.68 -6.83
C PHE A 252 0.10 -8.76 -5.80
N ILE A 253 0.33 -10.03 -6.16
CA ILE A 253 0.25 -11.19 -5.27
C ILE A 253 1.64 -11.80 -5.12
N HIS A 254 2.16 -11.82 -3.90
CA HIS A 254 3.51 -12.31 -3.61
C HIS A 254 3.62 -13.84 -3.68
N GLY A 255 4.86 -14.35 -3.67
CA GLY A 255 5.19 -15.79 -3.71
C GLY A 255 5.31 -16.44 -2.33
N TYR A 256 5.92 -17.64 -2.30
CA TYR A 256 6.21 -18.38 -1.07
C TYR A 256 7.34 -17.73 -0.26
N ASN A 257 7.41 -18.02 1.04
CA ASN A 257 8.43 -17.50 1.95
C ASN A 257 8.54 -15.95 1.89
N VAL A 258 7.40 -15.27 2.00
CA VAL A 258 7.33 -13.81 1.98
C VAL A 258 6.54 -13.28 3.18
N SER A 259 7.14 -12.36 3.93
CA SER A 259 6.45 -11.64 5.01
C SER A 259 5.52 -10.55 4.44
N PHE A 260 4.54 -10.11 5.23
CA PHE A 260 3.69 -8.97 4.83
C PHE A 260 4.53 -7.73 4.50
N ALA A 261 5.55 -7.43 5.31
CA ALA A 261 6.39 -6.27 5.12
C ALA A 261 7.23 -6.33 3.83
N ASP A 262 7.79 -7.50 3.52
CA ASP A 262 8.57 -7.68 2.29
C ASP A 262 7.68 -7.55 1.04
N ALA A 263 6.46 -8.11 1.09
CA ALA A 263 5.48 -7.94 0.03
C ALA A 263 5.05 -6.47 -0.15
N ALA A 264 4.86 -5.73 0.95
CA ALA A 264 4.53 -4.31 0.92
C ALA A 264 5.67 -3.49 0.30
N LYS A 265 6.92 -3.73 0.73
CA LYS A 265 8.11 -3.08 0.18
C LYS A 265 8.26 -3.34 -1.31
N ARG A 266 8.09 -4.59 -1.75
CA ARG A 266 8.13 -4.95 -3.18
C ARG A 266 7.03 -4.25 -3.99
N THR A 267 5.82 -4.17 -3.45
CA THR A 267 4.70 -3.48 -4.13
C THR A 267 4.96 -1.98 -4.26
N ALA A 268 5.50 -1.34 -3.22
CA ALA A 268 5.90 0.05 -3.24
C ALA A 268 7.02 0.33 -4.23
N GLN A 269 8.04 -0.53 -4.24
CA GLN A 269 9.15 -0.47 -5.19
C GLN A 269 8.64 -0.58 -6.62
N MET A 270 7.73 -1.53 -6.90
CA MET A 270 7.07 -1.61 -8.21
C MET A 270 6.31 -0.33 -8.56
N LYS A 271 5.46 0.21 -7.68
CA LYS A 271 4.70 1.45 -7.94
C LYS A 271 5.64 2.61 -8.31
N TYR A 272 6.74 2.74 -7.57
CA TYR A 272 7.72 3.80 -7.74
C TYR A 272 8.55 3.65 -9.01
N ASP A 273 9.14 2.47 -9.24
CA ASP A 273 10.00 2.20 -10.39
C ASP A 273 9.23 2.26 -11.71
N LEU A 274 7.98 1.77 -11.69
CA LEU A 274 7.08 1.88 -12.84
C LEU A 274 6.63 3.32 -13.12
N LYS A 275 6.87 4.25 -12.18
CA LYS A 275 6.24 5.57 -12.14
C LYS A 275 4.75 5.45 -12.41
N PHE A 276 4.13 4.49 -11.71
CA PHE A 276 2.79 4.04 -12.04
C PHE A 276 1.77 5.15 -11.75
N ASP A 277 1.15 5.66 -12.80
CA ASP A 277 0.09 6.66 -12.77
C ASP A 277 -1.24 5.96 -12.47
N GLY A 278 -1.46 5.66 -11.20
CA GLY A 278 -2.60 4.90 -10.69
C GLY A 278 -2.35 4.33 -9.28
N GLU A 279 -3.29 3.54 -8.79
CA GLU A 279 -3.16 2.91 -7.48
C GLU A 279 -2.50 1.53 -7.52
N ALA A 280 -1.80 1.19 -6.44
CA ALA A 280 -1.18 -0.11 -6.27
C ALA A 280 -1.82 -0.83 -5.10
N VAL A 281 -2.12 -2.10 -5.32
CA VAL A 281 -2.76 -2.98 -4.36
C VAL A 281 -1.88 -4.19 -4.12
N LEU A 282 -1.60 -4.47 -2.85
CA LEU A 282 -1.01 -5.72 -2.41
C LEU A 282 -2.13 -6.66 -1.96
N TYR A 283 -2.20 -7.86 -2.55
CA TYR A 283 -2.86 -8.98 -1.89
C TYR A 283 -1.81 -9.83 -1.15
N SER A 284 -1.90 -9.86 0.18
CA SER A 284 -0.96 -10.58 1.04
C SER A 284 -1.63 -11.81 1.64
N TRP A 285 -1.27 -12.99 1.16
CA TRP A 285 -1.76 -14.28 1.67
C TRP A 285 -0.83 -14.81 2.78
N PRO A 286 -1.26 -15.73 3.67
CA PRO A 286 -0.53 -16.09 4.89
C PRO A 286 0.66 -17.02 4.64
N SER A 287 1.63 -16.58 3.83
CA SER A 287 2.94 -17.24 3.74
C SER A 287 3.66 -17.17 5.08
N GLN A 288 4.31 -18.27 5.45
CA GLN A 288 5.06 -18.41 6.70
C GLN A 288 6.35 -17.59 6.76
N ALA A 289 6.79 -17.00 5.64
CA ALA A 289 8.10 -16.34 5.54
C ALA A 289 9.26 -17.24 6.01
N ALA A 290 9.14 -18.55 5.76
CA ALA A 290 10.17 -19.53 6.07
C ALA A 290 10.35 -20.52 4.92
N THR A 291 11.60 -20.76 4.51
CA THR A 291 11.94 -21.71 3.44
C THR A 291 11.56 -23.15 3.77
N SER A 292 11.61 -23.53 5.05
CA SER A 292 11.22 -24.87 5.54
C SER A 292 9.72 -25.11 5.55
N ALA A 293 8.89 -24.08 5.37
CA ALA A 293 7.44 -24.14 5.52
C ALA A 293 6.70 -24.27 4.18
N TYR A 294 7.38 -24.73 3.14
CA TYR A 294 6.86 -24.79 1.77
C TYR A 294 5.48 -25.47 1.67
N THR A 295 5.30 -26.64 2.29
CA THR A 295 4.01 -27.38 2.24
C THR A 295 2.89 -26.71 3.04
N ILE A 296 3.25 -25.91 4.06
CA ILE A 296 2.29 -25.07 4.77
C ILE A 296 1.83 -23.95 3.85
N ASP A 297 2.77 -23.30 3.16
CA ASP A 297 2.51 -22.27 2.18
C ASP A 297 1.63 -22.78 1.02
N GLU A 298 1.81 -24.03 0.56
CA GLU A 298 0.92 -24.65 -0.44
C GLU A 298 -0.52 -24.82 0.04
N ASN A 299 -0.72 -25.21 1.30
CA ASN A 299 -2.05 -25.31 1.88
C ASN A 299 -2.67 -23.94 2.10
N ASN A 300 -1.86 -22.97 2.54
CA ASN A 300 -2.29 -21.61 2.81
C ASN A 300 -2.72 -20.89 1.53
N ILE A 301 -1.95 -20.94 0.44
CA ILE A 301 -2.37 -20.31 -0.82
C ILE A 301 -3.63 -20.97 -1.39
N ARG A 302 -3.78 -22.29 -1.25
CA ARG A 302 -4.99 -23.01 -1.65
C ARG A 302 -6.21 -22.55 -0.85
N TRP A 303 -6.03 -22.37 0.45
CA TRP A 303 -7.08 -21.86 1.33
C TRP A 303 -7.44 -20.41 0.97
N SER A 304 -6.45 -19.57 0.67
CA SER A 304 -6.62 -18.17 0.27
C SER A 304 -7.27 -17.99 -1.10
N THR A 305 -7.28 -19.00 -1.98
CA THR A 305 -7.84 -18.89 -3.34
C THR A 305 -9.28 -18.34 -3.34
N GLU A 306 -10.13 -18.76 -2.41
CA GLU A 306 -11.52 -18.25 -2.34
C GLU A 306 -11.55 -16.77 -1.90
N ASN A 307 -10.69 -16.38 -0.95
CA ASN A 307 -10.57 -14.98 -0.53
C ASN A 307 -9.99 -14.09 -1.64
N ILE A 308 -9.03 -14.60 -2.42
CA ILE A 308 -8.49 -13.91 -3.60
C ILE A 308 -9.60 -13.69 -4.62
N LYS A 309 -10.44 -14.70 -4.88
CA LYS A 309 -11.59 -14.60 -5.78
C LYS A 309 -12.59 -13.53 -5.32
N ASN A 310 -12.97 -13.55 -4.04
CA ASN A 310 -13.90 -12.57 -3.46
C ASN A 310 -13.31 -11.16 -3.55
N PHE A 311 -12.04 -10.99 -3.20
CA PHE A 311 -11.37 -9.71 -3.34
C PHE A 311 -11.26 -9.24 -4.79
N LEU A 312 -10.97 -10.14 -5.74
CA LEU A 312 -10.91 -9.81 -7.17
C LEU A 312 -12.26 -9.29 -7.68
N ASP A 313 -13.37 -9.88 -7.24
CA ASP A 313 -14.72 -9.42 -7.59
C ASP A 313 -14.95 -7.98 -7.11
N ASP A 314 -14.71 -7.72 -5.82
CA ASP A 314 -14.82 -6.37 -5.25
C ASP A 314 -13.85 -5.38 -5.90
N TYR A 315 -12.60 -5.79 -6.12
CA TYR A 315 -11.56 -4.95 -6.70
C TYR A 315 -11.89 -4.55 -8.14
N ILE A 316 -12.32 -5.49 -8.98
CA ILE A 316 -12.68 -5.19 -10.36
C ILE A 316 -13.94 -4.32 -10.44
N THR A 317 -14.90 -4.51 -9.53
CA THR A 317 -16.18 -3.81 -9.55
C THR A 317 -16.13 -2.42 -8.89
N ARG A 318 -15.41 -2.27 -7.78
CA ARG A 318 -15.48 -1.09 -6.90
C ARG A 318 -14.29 -0.14 -7.01
N SER A 319 -13.15 -0.57 -7.55
CA SER A 319 -12.00 0.33 -7.80
C SER A 319 -12.29 1.44 -8.81
N LYS A 320 -13.39 1.33 -9.59
CA LYS A 320 -13.73 2.21 -10.73
C LYS A 320 -12.64 2.31 -11.80
N ALA A 321 -11.68 1.38 -11.80
CA ALA A 321 -10.61 1.34 -12.77
C ALA A 321 -11.11 1.00 -14.18
N GLU A 322 -10.37 1.49 -15.16
CA GLU A 322 -10.57 1.17 -16.59
C GLU A 322 -9.45 0.25 -17.11
N GLU A 323 -8.26 0.31 -16.52
CA GLU A 323 -7.14 -0.58 -16.83
C GLU A 323 -6.61 -1.27 -15.57
N ILE A 324 -6.98 -2.54 -15.37
CA ILE A 324 -6.50 -3.36 -14.25
C ILE A 324 -5.37 -4.28 -14.70
N TYR A 325 -4.21 -4.16 -14.06
CA TYR A 325 -3.06 -5.04 -14.27
C TYR A 325 -2.97 -6.03 -13.11
N LEU A 326 -2.86 -7.33 -13.41
CA LEU A 326 -2.77 -8.39 -12.41
C LEU A 326 -1.37 -9.00 -12.47
N ILE A 327 -0.65 -8.97 -11.34
CA ILE A 327 0.75 -9.41 -11.28
C ILE A 327 0.86 -10.44 -10.15
N ALA A 328 1.33 -11.63 -10.46
CA ALA A 328 1.60 -12.65 -9.44
C ALA A 328 3.01 -13.22 -9.60
N HIS A 329 3.62 -13.53 -8.47
CA HIS A 329 4.97 -14.09 -8.40
C HIS A 329 4.95 -15.49 -7.77
N SER A 330 5.72 -16.42 -8.36
CA SER A 330 5.98 -17.76 -7.82
C SER A 330 4.68 -18.47 -7.41
N MET A 331 4.57 -18.93 -6.17
CA MET A 331 3.40 -19.65 -5.64
C MET A 331 2.11 -18.82 -5.63
N GLY A 332 2.20 -17.49 -5.60
CA GLY A 332 1.04 -16.59 -5.72
C GLY A 332 0.30 -16.75 -7.05
N ASN A 333 0.96 -17.25 -8.09
CA ASN A 333 0.31 -17.57 -9.35
C ASN A 333 -0.76 -18.65 -9.18
N ARG A 334 -0.59 -19.62 -8.27
CA ARG A 334 -1.60 -20.66 -8.00
C ARG A 334 -2.93 -20.02 -7.59
N GLY A 335 -2.87 -19.14 -6.60
CA GLY A 335 -4.05 -18.41 -6.11
C GLY A 335 -4.65 -17.49 -7.17
N LEU A 336 -3.82 -16.70 -7.87
CA LEU A 336 -4.31 -15.78 -8.91
C LEU A 336 -5.01 -16.52 -10.06
N THR A 337 -4.38 -17.56 -10.63
CA THR A 337 -4.91 -18.20 -11.83
C THR A 337 -6.21 -18.93 -11.54
N ASP A 338 -6.28 -19.65 -10.42
CA ASP A 338 -7.47 -20.42 -10.05
C ASP A 338 -8.64 -19.48 -9.72
N ALA A 339 -8.40 -18.48 -8.86
CA ALA A 339 -9.41 -17.49 -8.46
C ALA A 339 -9.96 -16.70 -9.65
N LEU A 340 -9.08 -16.30 -10.58
CA LEU A 340 -9.47 -15.51 -11.74
C LEU A 340 -10.25 -16.33 -12.77
N ILE A 341 -9.86 -17.59 -13.01
CA ILE A 341 -10.61 -18.49 -13.89
C ILE A 341 -12.03 -18.69 -13.34
N ASP A 342 -12.15 -18.99 -12.05
CA ASP A 342 -13.43 -19.23 -11.40
C ASP A 342 -14.31 -17.96 -11.42
N LEU A 343 -13.74 -16.80 -11.08
CA LEU A 343 -14.46 -15.53 -11.13
C LEU A 343 -14.96 -15.20 -12.54
N ILE A 344 -14.12 -15.31 -13.57
CA ILE A 344 -14.51 -14.97 -14.94
C ILE A 344 -15.50 -15.99 -15.51
N LYS A 345 -15.45 -17.25 -15.06
CA LYS A 345 -16.47 -18.24 -15.40
C LYS A 345 -17.84 -17.86 -14.83
N GLU A 346 -17.89 -17.35 -13.60
CA GLU A 346 -19.13 -16.89 -12.95
C GLU A 346 -19.61 -15.52 -13.48
N LYS A 347 -18.68 -14.60 -13.73
CA LYS A 347 -18.94 -13.21 -14.13
C LYS A 347 -18.09 -12.79 -15.35
N PRO A 348 -18.39 -13.31 -16.56
CA PRO A 348 -17.55 -13.07 -17.75
C PRO A 348 -17.36 -11.60 -18.12
N TYR A 349 -18.32 -10.73 -17.77
CA TYR A 349 -18.25 -9.30 -18.07
C TYR A 349 -17.11 -8.57 -17.36
N LEU A 350 -16.62 -9.10 -16.22
CA LEU A 350 -15.50 -8.54 -15.46
C LEU A 350 -14.17 -8.59 -16.23
N ALA A 351 -14.02 -9.56 -17.13
CA ALA A 351 -12.82 -9.69 -17.96
C ALA A 351 -12.55 -8.44 -18.80
N SER A 352 -13.59 -7.67 -19.14
CA SER A 352 -13.46 -6.45 -19.94
C SER A 352 -12.55 -5.38 -19.29
N LYS A 353 -12.49 -5.32 -17.96
CA LYS A 353 -11.69 -4.38 -17.15
C LYS A 353 -10.23 -4.77 -17.01
N ILE A 354 -9.92 -6.05 -17.22
CA ILE A 354 -8.55 -6.55 -17.16
C ILE A 354 -7.80 -6.04 -18.39
N LYS A 355 -6.64 -5.44 -18.15
CA LYS A 355 -5.76 -4.94 -19.20
C LYS A 355 -4.72 -5.98 -19.58
N GLU A 356 -4.05 -6.54 -18.57
CA GLU A 356 -2.99 -7.53 -18.75
C GLU A 356 -2.78 -8.36 -17.48
N ILE A 357 -2.44 -9.62 -17.68
CA ILE A 357 -2.07 -10.56 -16.62
C ILE A 357 -0.59 -10.90 -16.78
N ILE A 358 0.15 -10.79 -15.69
CA ILE A 358 1.59 -10.93 -15.64
C ILE A 358 1.91 -12.03 -14.63
N LEU A 359 2.42 -13.15 -15.16
CA LEU A 359 2.74 -14.35 -14.41
C LEU A 359 4.27 -14.47 -14.33
N ALA A 360 4.84 -14.17 -13.17
CA ALA A 360 6.28 -14.21 -12.98
C ALA A 360 6.72 -15.49 -12.26
N ALA A 361 7.61 -16.24 -12.90
CA ALA A 361 8.10 -17.55 -12.47
C ALA A 361 7.02 -18.44 -11.82
N PRO A 362 5.92 -18.78 -12.51
CA PRO A 362 4.83 -19.48 -11.86
C PRO A 362 5.27 -20.82 -11.28
N ASP A 363 5.11 -20.94 -9.97
CA ASP A 363 5.26 -22.20 -9.27
C ASP A 363 3.95 -23.00 -9.43
N ILE A 364 3.70 -23.45 -10.65
CA ILE A 364 2.59 -24.32 -11.06
C ILE A 364 3.20 -25.48 -11.85
N ASP A 365 2.67 -26.70 -11.75
CA ASP A 365 3.13 -27.81 -12.59
C ASP A 365 2.98 -27.44 -14.08
N ALA A 366 4.06 -27.55 -14.87
CA ALA A 366 4.07 -27.10 -16.25
C ALA A 366 3.02 -27.84 -17.11
N ALA A 367 2.78 -29.13 -16.85
CA ALA A 367 1.80 -29.90 -17.60
C ALA A 367 0.37 -29.50 -17.23
N ILE A 368 0.10 -29.23 -15.94
CA ILE A 368 -1.20 -28.69 -15.49
C ILE A 368 -1.42 -27.30 -16.09
N PHE A 369 -0.42 -26.42 -16.05
CA PHE A 369 -0.53 -25.09 -16.61
C PHE A 369 -0.85 -25.13 -18.12
N LYS A 370 -0.10 -25.94 -18.87
CA LYS A 370 -0.25 -26.10 -20.33
C LYS A 370 -1.58 -26.76 -20.72
N ARG A 371 -2.04 -27.77 -19.97
CA ARG A 371 -3.25 -28.55 -20.28
C ARG A 371 -4.53 -27.85 -19.82
N ASP A 372 -4.54 -27.31 -18.61
CA ASP A 372 -5.77 -26.92 -17.92
C ASP A 372 -5.90 -25.40 -17.76
N ILE A 373 -4.86 -24.74 -17.22
CA ILE A 373 -4.98 -23.35 -16.75
C ILE A 373 -4.88 -22.37 -17.92
N ALA A 374 -3.79 -22.39 -18.66
CA ALA A 374 -3.53 -21.39 -19.70
C ALA A 374 -4.56 -21.39 -20.83
N PRO A 375 -5.03 -22.56 -21.35
CA PRO A 375 -6.11 -22.57 -22.34
C PRO A 375 -7.40 -21.93 -21.83
N GLN A 376 -7.76 -22.16 -20.57
CA GLN A 376 -8.94 -21.53 -19.95
C GLN A 376 -8.76 -20.02 -19.85
N MET A 377 -7.63 -19.53 -19.33
CA MET A 377 -7.36 -18.09 -19.23
C MET A 377 -7.40 -17.39 -20.60
N VAL A 378 -6.77 -17.99 -21.62
CA VAL A 378 -6.76 -17.45 -22.98
C VAL A 378 -8.17 -17.38 -23.55
N ALA A 379 -8.97 -18.44 -23.37
CA ALA A 379 -10.32 -18.52 -23.93
C ALA A 379 -11.35 -17.64 -23.21
N SER A 380 -11.30 -17.57 -21.88
CA SER A 380 -12.30 -16.89 -21.05
C SER A 380 -11.98 -15.40 -20.87
N ILE A 381 -10.72 -15.05 -20.61
CA ILE A 381 -10.33 -13.67 -20.27
C ILE A 381 -10.12 -12.84 -21.54
N LYS A 382 -9.55 -13.44 -22.58
CA LYS A 382 -9.28 -12.79 -23.88
C LYS A 382 -8.47 -11.48 -23.76
N LYS A 383 -7.55 -11.45 -22.79
CA LYS A 383 -6.61 -10.36 -22.56
C LYS A 383 -5.18 -10.86 -22.68
N PRO A 384 -4.22 -9.95 -22.93
CA PRO A 384 -2.80 -10.23 -22.77
C PRO A 384 -2.44 -11.04 -21.51
N ILE A 385 -1.68 -12.12 -21.72
CA ILE A 385 -0.99 -12.87 -20.67
C ILE A 385 0.50 -12.87 -21.00
N THR A 386 1.31 -12.33 -20.10
CA THR A 386 2.77 -12.34 -20.18
C THR A 386 3.32 -13.29 -19.11
N LEU A 387 4.11 -14.28 -19.55
CA LEU A 387 4.70 -15.31 -18.70
C LEU A 387 6.22 -15.12 -18.67
N TYR A 388 6.78 -14.76 -17.51
CA TYR A 388 8.23 -14.74 -17.33
C TYR A 388 8.70 -16.09 -16.80
N VAL A 389 9.72 -16.66 -17.46
CA VAL A 389 10.37 -17.92 -17.09
C VAL A 389 11.87 -17.70 -16.92
N SER A 390 12.53 -18.55 -16.14
CA SER A 390 13.99 -18.54 -16.01
C SER A 390 14.53 -19.94 -15.70
N ALA A 391 15.67 -20.27 -16.31
CA ALA A 391 16.45 -21.47 -15.99
C ALA A 391 17.32 -21.30 -14.74
N ASP A 392 17.54 -20.05 -14.30
CA ASP A 392 18.40 -19.71 -13.15
C ASP A 392 17.59 -19.57 -11.84
N ASP A 393 16.32 -20.01 -11.85
CA ASP A 393 15.40 -19.85 -10.74
C ASP A 393 15.57 -20.96 -9.68
N VAL A 394 16.40 -20.66 -8.67
CA VAL A 394 16.67 -21.54 -7.53
C VAL A 394 15.40 -21.91 -6.74
N ALA A 395 14.39 -21.04 -6.73
CA ALA A 395 13.13 -21.28 -6.03
C ALA A 395 12.29 -22.35 -6.74
N LEU A 396 12.26 -22.31 -8.06
CA LEU A 396 11.61 -23.35 -8.86
C LEU A 396 12.40 -24.67 -8.82
N GLU A 397 13.72 -24.63 -8.70
CA GLU A 397 14.52 -25.85 -8.47
C GLU A 397 14.19 -26.52 -7.13
N ALA A 398 13.98 -25.75 -6.07
CA ALA A 398 13.52 -26.30 -4.78
C ALA A 398 12.11 -26.92 -4.91
N SER A 399 11.18 -26.24 -5.59
CA SER A 399 9.84 -26.76 -5.87
C SER A 399 9.89 -28.04 -6.72
N LYS A 400 10.71 -28.06 -7.78
CA LYS A 400 10.91 -29.21 -8.66
C LYS A 400 11.52 -30.38 -7.92
N THR A 401 12.49 -30.14 -7.04
CA THR A 401 13.08 -31.17 -6.17
C THR A 401 12.02 -31.83 -5.28
N LEU A 402 11.09 -31.04 -4.74
CA LEU A 402 10.00 -31.55 -3.91
C LEU A 402 8.94 -32.32 -4.72
N HIS A 403 8.59 -31.85 -5.92
CA HIS A 403 7.48 -32.38 -6.72
C HIS A 403 7.88 -33.40 -7.80
N GLY A 404 9.16 -33.47 -8.14
CA GLY A 404 9.70 -34.31 -9.22
C GLY A 404 9.29 -33.91 -10.63
N ARG A 405 8.75 -32.69 -10.84
CA ARG A 405 8.19 -32.23 -12.12
C ARG A 405 8.55 -30.77 -12.40
N ALA A 406 8.74 -30.43 -13.68
CA ALA A 406 9.03 -29.08 -14.14
C ALA A 406 7.90 -28.10 -13.80
N ARG A 407 8.28 -26.86 -13.48
CA ARG A 407 7.35 -25.78 -13.14
C ARG A 407 7.11 -24.89 -14.35
N ALA A 408 5.95 -24.24 -14.41
CA ALA A 408 5.56 -23.37 -15.51
C ALA A 408 6.48 -22.14 -15.67
N GLY A 409 7.17 -21.73 -14.60
CA GLY A 409 8.19 -20.69 -14.61
C GLY A 409 9.61 -21.17 -14.94
N ASP A 410 9.85 -22.47 -15.07
CA ASP A 410 11.17 -23.06 -15.26
C ASP A 410 11.50 -23.16 -16.76
N ALA A 411 12.75 -22.81 -17.12
CA ALA A 411 13.26 -22.90 -18.48
C ALA A 411 14.51 -23.80 -18.62
N GLU A 412 14.96 -24.49 -17.56
CA GLU A 412 16.19 -25.31 -17.56
C GLU A 412 16.16 -26.41 -18.66
N TYR A 413 15.02 -27.11 -18.81
CA TYR A 413 14.85 -28.18 -19.80
C TYR A 413 14.05 -27.74 -21.03
N GLY A 414 13.91 -26.43 -21.24
CA GLY A 414 13.19 -25.86 -22.37
C GLY A 414 12.05 -24.94 -21.95
N VAL A 415 11.80 -23.93 -22.78
CA VAL A 415 10.77 -22.92 -22.54
C VAL A 415 9.41 -23.49 -22.92
N MET A 416 8.50 -23.59 -21.94
CA MET A 416 7.12 -24.00 -22.19
C MET A 416 6.38 -22.95 -23.03
N LEU A 417 5.87 -23.39 -24.19
CA LEU A 417 5.07 -22.55 -25.08
C LEU A 417 3.59 -22.90 -25.01
N VAL A 418 2.75 -21.87 -24.84
CA VAL A 418 1.28 -21.99 -24.87
C VAL A 418 0.70 -20.97 -25.85
N PRO A 419 -0.14 -21.38 -26.82
CA PRO A 419 -0.82 -20.45 -27.72
C PRO A 419 -1.62 -19.39 -26.94
N GLY A 420 -1.45 -18.12 -27.29
CA GLY A 420 -2.12 -16.99 -26.63
C GLY A 420 -1.40 -16.44 -25.40
N VAL A 421 -0.29 -17.04 -24.97
CA VAL A 421 0.57 -16.54 -23.89
C VAL A 421 1.88 -16.01 -24.48
N GLU A 422 2.31 -14.81 -24.06
CA GLU A 422 3.62 -14.27 -24.40
C GLU A 422 4.68 -14.74 -23.40
N THR A 423 5.47 -15.73 -23.79
CA THR A 423 6.53 -16.28 -22.94
C THR A 423 7.84 -15.50 -23.13
N ILE A 424 8.36 -14.99 -22.02
CA ILE A 424 9.58 -14.19 -21.92
C ILE A 424 10.61 -14.96 -21.08
N ASP A 425 11.66 -15.43 -21.73
CA ASP A 425 12.82 -16.08 -21.12
C ASP A 425 13.76 -15.03 -20.53
N ALA A 426 13.84 -15.03 -19.20
CA ALA A 426 14.71 -14.22 -18.36
C ALA A 426 15.95 -14.98 -17.87
N SER A 427 16.28 -16.14 -18.46
CA SER A 427 17.53 -16.85 -18.16
C SER A 427 18.74 -16.04 -18.61
N GLY A 428 19.77 -15.96 -17.76
CA GLY A 428 21.02 -15.24 -18.00
C GLY A 428 20.96 -13.73 -17.78
N VAL A 429 19.81 -13.18 -17.38
CA VAL A 429 19.71 -11.82 -16.82
C VAL A 429 19.46 -11.91 -15.32
N ASP A 430 19.64 -10.80 -14.59
CA ASP A 430 19.34 -10.79 -13.16
C ASP A 430 17.84 -11.03 -12.94
N ALA A 431 17.53 -12.30 -12.67
CA ALA A 431 16.22 -12.87 -12.42
C ALA A 431 15.97 -12.99 -10.91
N SER A 432 16.65 -12.19 -10.10
CA SER A 432 16.46 -12.11 -8.65
C SER A 432 15.05 -11.84 -8.19
N PHE A 433 14.20 -11.29 -9.08
CA PHE A 433 12.76 -11.15 -8.86
C PHE A 433 12.08 -12.51 -8.68
N LEU A 434 12.65 -13.52 -9.35
CA LEU A 434 12.22 -14.91 -9.40
C LEU A 434 12.93 -15.76 -8.33
N SER A 435 14.19 -15.42 -8.00
CA SER A 435 14.97 -16.10 -6.96
C SER A 435 14.65 -15.62 -5.54
N HIS A 436 14.87 -16.50 -4.57
CA HIS A 436 14.63 -16.23 -3.15
C HIS A 436 15.65 -15.34 -2.43
N SER A 437 16.59 -14.73 -3.15
CA SER A 437 17.29 -13.55 -2.64
C SER A 437 16.43 -12.33 -2.91
N TYR A 438 15.54 -11.99 -1.98
CA TYR A 438 14.74 -10.76 -1.98
C TYR A 438 15.57 -9.46 -2.17
N PHE A 439 16.89 -9.58 -2.04
CA PHE A 439 17.92 -8.54 -2.05
C PHE A 439 18.78 -8.46 -3.34
N ALA A 440 18.44 -9.17 -4.41
CA ALA A 440 19.19 -9.07 -5.67
C ALA A 440 18.46 -8.19 -6.72
N GLU A 441 19.18 -7.74 -7.75
CA GLU A 441 18.83 -6.58 -8.57
C GLU A 441 17.82 -6.92 -9.69
N THR A 442 16.57 -6.50 -9.55
CA THR A 442 15.49 -6.96 -10.46
C THR A 442 15.32 -6.14 -11.75
N LYS A 443 16.38 -5.47 -12.20
CA LYS A 443 16.29 -4.37 -13.16
C LYS A 443 15.72 -4.78 -14.52
N SER A 444 16.12 -5.92 -15.07
CA SER A 444 15.71 -6.33 -16.43
C SER A 444 14.21 -6.64 -16.53
N ILE A 445 13.66 -7.36 -15.56
CA ILE A 445 12.23 -7.70 -15.53
C ILE A 445 11.39 -6.44 -15.26
N LEU A 446 11.80 -5.60 -14.31
CA LEU A 446 11.07 -4.35 -14.05
C LEU A 446 11.15 -3.37 -15.21
N ASP A 447 12.29 -3.23 -15.88
CA ASP A 447 12.41 -2.42 -17.09
C ASP A 447 11.45 -2.90 -18.19
N ASP A 448 11.24 -4.20 -18.30
CA ASP A 448 10.26 -4.76 -19.23
C ASP A 448 8.83 -4.52 -18.75
N LEU A 449 8.55 -4.62 -17.45
CA LEU A 449 7.26 -4.25 -16.87
C LEU A 449 6.95 -2.75 -17.08
N ILE A 450 7.94 -1.86 -16.95
CA ILE A 450 7.82 -0.43 -17.30
C ILE A 450 7.35 -0.30 -18.74
N THR A 451 7.95 -1.09 -19.64
CA THR A 451 7.58 -1.07 -21.07
C THR A 451 6.16 -1.61 -21.28
N VAL A 452 5.83 -2.77 -20.71
CA VAL A 452 4.52 -3.42 -20.85
C VAL A 452 3.40 -2.53 -20.30
N ILE A 453 3.52 -2.07 -19.06
CA ILE A 453 2.49 -1.30 -18.35
C ILE A 453 2.43 0.16 -18.85
N GLY A 454 3.58 0.75 -19.16
CA GLY A 454 3.70 2.13 -19.63
C GLY A 454 3.22 2.34 -21.07
N SER A 455 3.62 1.43 -21.97
CA SER A 455 3.37 1.58 -23.41
C SER A 455 2.30 0.64 -23.99
N GLY A 456 1.98 -0.47 -23.31
CA GLY A 456 1.08 -1.50 -23.83
C GLY A 456 1.68 -2.30 -25.00
N LEU A 457 2.98 -2.20 -25.25
CA LEU A 457 3.65 -2.94 -26.31
C LEU A 457 3.64 -4.44 -26.02
N ARG A 458 3.12 -5.21 -26.98
CA ARG A 458 3.28 -6.66 -27.05
C ARG A 458 4.75 -7.04 -27.22
N ALA A 459 5.12 -8.27 -26.86
CA ALA A 459 6.52 -8.73 -26.86
C ALA A 459 7.29 -8.41 -28.16
N LYS A 460 6.62 -8.52 -29.32
CA LYS A 460 7.20 -8.16 -30.63
C LYS A 460 7.69 -6.72 -30.76
N GLY A 461 7.04 -5.79 -30.08
CA GLY A 461 7.40 -4.37 -30.10
C GLY A 461 8.38 -3.95 -29.02
N ARG A 462 8.74 -4.83 -28.07
CA ARG A 462 9.60 -4.47 -26.94
C ARG A 462 11.08 -4.50 -27.36
N PRO A 463 11.82 -3.38 -27.27
CA PRO A 463 13.15 -3.26 -27.87
C PRO A 463 14.22 -4.09 -27.16
N LYS A 464 14.02 -4.48 -25.90
CA LYS A 464 14.94 -5.30 -25.11
C LYS A 464 14.77 -6.81 -25.32
N LEU A 465 13.82 -7.22 -26.16
CA LEU A 465 13.52 -8.62 -26.41
C LEU A 465 14.01 -9.08 -27.79
N LEU A 466 14.47 -10.33 -27.86
CA LEU A 466 14.81 -11.05 -29.07
C LEU A 466 13.77 -12.14 -29.33
N LYS A 467 13.29 -12.21 -30.56
CA LYS A 467 12.41 -13.29 -31.01
C LYS A 467 13.22 -14.57 -31.18
N ILE A 468 12.86 -15.64 -30.48
CA ILE A 468 13.41 -16.98 -30.70
C ILE A 468 12.32 -17.85 -31.35
N SER A 469 12.66 -18.51 -32.45
CA SER A 469 11.74 -19.39 -33.18
C SER A 469 12.25 -20.83 -33.10
N THR A 470 11.37 -21.73 -32.66
CA THR A 470 11.63 -23.16 -32.46
C THR A 470 10.61 -23.97 -33.27
N SER A 471 10.77 -25.29 -33.33
CA SER A 471 9.76 -26.19 -33.91
C SER A 471 8.43 -26.18 -33.15
N GLU A 472 8.44 -25.84 -31.85
CA GLU A 472 7.25 -25.82 -31.00
C GLU A 472 6.53 -24.46 -31.01
N GLY A 473 7.19 -23.41 -31.50
CA GLY A 473 6.62 -22.07 -31.56
C GLY A 473 7.65 -20.96 -31.33
N VAL A 474 7.14 -19.80 -30.92
CA VAL A 474 7.93 -18.58 -30.71
C VAL A 474 7.89 -18.17 -29.25
N TYR A 475 9.04 -17.82 -28.69
CA TYR A 475 9.16 -17.09 -27.43
C TYR A 475 10.08 -15.89 -27.59
N TRP A 476 10.21 -15.11 -26.51
CA TRP A 476 11.06 -13.94 -26.46
C TRP A 476 12.11 -14.11 -25.40
N LYS A 477 13.34 -13.67 -25.65
CA LYS A 477 14.43 -13.71 -24.68
C LYS A 477 14.99 -12.31 -24.48
N PHE A 478 15.41 -11.96 -23.27
CA PHE A 478 16.11 -10.71 -23.05
C PHE A 478 17.40 -10.62 -23.90
N LYS A 479 17.70 -9.42 -24.39
CA LYS A 479 19.01 -9.09 -24.96
C LYS A 479 20.01 -9.00 -23.80
N ASN A 480 21.06 -9.81 -23.86
CA ASN A 480 22.23 -9.65 -22.98
C ASN A 480 23.01 -8.38 -23.32
#